data_AF-A0A9E4Z750-F1
#
_entry.id   AF-A0A9E4Z750-F1
#
_cell.length_a   1.000
_cell.length_b   1.000
_cell.length_c   1.000
_cell.angle_alpha   90.00
_cell.angle_beta   90.00
_cell.angle_gamma   90.00
#
_symmetry.space_group_name_H-M   'P 1'
#
loop_
_entity.id
_entity.type
_entity.pdbx_description
1 polymer ?
#
loop_
_entity_poly.entity_id
_entity_poly.type
_entity_poly.pdbx_seq_one_letter_code
_entity_poly.pdbx_strand_id
1 'polypeptide(L)' 'MNTTEENFGRVPKLYIECLRDGALLLPHQREMQANVSCGQILSLDTGHSSFLSAPEELVRHLVSI' A
#
# COMPACT_ATOMS: atom_id res chain seq x y z
N MET A 1 9.17 -4.55 -23.54
CA MET A 1 8.58 -3.54 -22.63
C MET A 1 9.72 -3.12 -21.71
N ASN A 2 10.17 -1.86 -21.74
CA ASN A 2 11.31 -1.40 -20.92
C ASN A 2 10.80 -0.51 -19.78
N THR A 3 11.18 -0.84 -18.55
CA THR A 3 10.91 -0.01 -17.38
C THR A 3 11.95 1.09 -17.31
N THR A 4 11.52 2.35 -17.31
CA THR A 4 12.37 3.53 -17.07
C THR A 4 11.82 4.28 -15.86
N GLU A 5 12.66 5.07 -15.19
CA GLU A 5 12.22 5.92 -14.08
C GLU A 5 11.12 6.90 -14.51
N GLU A 6 11.22 7.46 -15.72
CA GLU A 6 10.18 8.33 -16.28
C GLU A 6 8.84 7.58 -16.44
N ASN A 7 8.85 6.38 -17.03
CA ASN A 7 7.61 5.64 -17.26
C ASN A 7 7.02 5.07 -15.97
N PHE A 8 7.84 4.52 -15.08
CA PHE A 8 7.40 3.96 -13.80
C PHE A 8 7.01 5.07 -12.80
N GLY A 9 7.77 6.16 -12.77
CA GLY A 9 7.58 7.30 -11.87
C GLY A 9 6.36 8.16 -12.21
N ARG A 10 5.92 8.18 -13.48
CA ARG A 10 4.83 9.06 -13.96
C ARG A 10 3.51 8.93 -13.22
N VAL A 11 3.15 7.74 -12.73
CA VAL A 11 1.87 7.51 -12.05
C VAL A 11 2.04 7.76 -10.54
N PRO A 12 1.19 8.60 -9.90
CA PRO A 12 1.17 8.76 -8.45
C PRO A 12 0.95 7.44 -7.73
N LYS A 13 1.64 7.25 -6.59
CA LYS A 13 1.60 6.00 -5.84
C LYS A 13 1.20 6.27 -4.40
N LEU A 14 0.24 5.49 -3.95
CA LEU A 14 -0.21 5.41 -2.56
C LEU A 14 0.00 4.00 -2.07
N TYR A 15 0.36 3.85 -0.80
CA TYR A 15 0.48 2.56 -0.13
C TYR A 15 -0.58 2.45 0.97
N ILE A 16 -1.24 1.30 1.09
CA ILE A 16 -2.10 0.97 2.23
C ILE A 16 -1.40 -0.16 3.00
N GLU A 17 -0.83 0.15 4.16
CA GLU A 17 -0.19 -0.86 5.01
C GLU A 17 -1.19 -1.55 5.93
N CYS A 18 -1.02 -2.85 6.13
CA CYS A 18 -1.85 -3.66 7.01
C CYS A 18 -1.06 -3.99 8.27
N LEU A 19 -1.46 -3.43 9.42
CA LEU A 19 -0.68 -3.46 10.66
C LEU A 19 -0.57 -4.86 11.28
N ARG A 20 -1.51 -5.76 10.96
CA ARG A 20 -1.59 -7.13 11.48
C ARG A 20 -1.34 -8.18 10.40
N ASP A 21 -0.67 -7.78 9.33
CA ASP A 21 -0.27 -8.66 8.25
C ASP A 21 0.76 -9.70 8.75
N GLY A 22 0.39 -10.98 8.68
CA GLY A 22 1.27 -12.11 9.02
C GLY A 22 2.02 -12.71 7.84
N ALA A 23 1.69 -12.33 6.60
CA ALA A 23 2.37 -12.78 5.39
C ALA A 23 3.48 -11.80 4.99
N LEU A 24 3.22 -10.50 5.11
CA LEU A 24 4.16 -9.42 4.85
C LEU A 24 4.23 -8.50 6.06
N LEU A 25 5.13 -8.80 6.99
CA LEU A 25 5.25 -8.05 8.25
C LEU A 25 5.48 -6.55 7.99
N LEU A 26 4.96 -5.70 8.89
CA LEU A 26 5.02 -4.23 8.76
C LEU A 26 6.41 -3.65 8.43
N PRO A 27 7.54 -4.14 8.99
CA PRO A 27 8.86 -3.66 8.57
C PRO A 27 9.15 -3.86 7.08
N HIS A 28 8.76 -5.01 6.51
CA HIS A 28 8.96 -5.30 5.09
C HIS A 28 8.05 -4.42 4.22
N GLN A 29 6.82 -4.14 4.65
CA GLN A 29 5.94 -3.19 3.95
C GLN A 29 6.60 -1.80 3.87
N ARG A 30 7.22 -1.33 4.97
CA ARG A 30 7.93 -0.05 5.02
C ARG A 30 9.19 -0.01 4.16
N GLU A 31 9.93 -1.11 4.07
CA GLU A 31 11.04 -1.24 3.10
C GLU A 31 10.54 -1.10 1.66
N MET A 32 9.41 -1.72 1.32
CA MET A 32 8.79 -1.57 0.00
C MET A 32 8.35 -0.12 -0.28
N GLN A 33 7.74 0.53 0.70
CA GLN A 33 7.35 1.96 0.60
C GLN A 33 8.56 2.85 0.32
N ALA A 34 9.69 2.62 1.01
CA ALA A 34 10.92 3.39 0.82
C ALA A 34 11.53 3.18 -0.57
N ASN A 35 11.53 1.93 -1.07
CA ASN A 35 12.11 1.61 -2.38
C ASN A 35 11.32 2.19 -3.57
N VAL A 36 10.02 2.41 -3.41
CA VAL A 36 9.13 2.88 -4.48
C VAL A 36 8.78 4.37 -4.35
N SER A 37 9.09 5.00 -3.21
CA SER A 37 8.77 6.39 -2.89
C SER A 37 7.29 6.71 -3.09
N CYS A 38 6.43 6.11 -2.27
CA CYS A 38 4.99 6.42 -2.27
C CYS A 38 4.74 7.84 -1.73
N GLY A 39 3.89 8.61 -2.41
CA GLY A 39 3.58 9.99 -2.01
C GLY A 39 2.62 10.09 -0.82
N GLN A 40 1.88 9.01 -0.55
CA GLN A 40 0.97 8.90 0.58
C GLN A 40 0.97 7.46 1.12
N ILE A 41 0.90 7.34 2.44
CA ILE A 41 0.77 6.05 3.14
C ILE A 41 -0.48 6.15 4.01
N LEU A 42 -1.35 5.16 3.90
CA LEU A 42 -2.50 4.94 4.77
C LEU A 42 -2.28 3.63 5.54
N SER A 43 -2.80 3.53 6.75
CA SER A 43 -2.64 2.33 7.59
C SER A 43 -3.99 1.77 7.98
N LEU A 44 -4.14 0.44 7.87
CA LEU A 44 -5.31 -0.33 8.28
C LEU A 44 -4.94 -1.29 9.41
N ASP A 45 -5.73 -1.32 10.49
CA ASP A 45 -5.56 -2.30 11.57
C ASP A 45 -6.16 -3.66 11.20
N THR A 46 -5.58 -4.30 10.18
CA THR A 46 -6.11 -5.54 9.59
C THR A 46 -5.01 -6.49 9.11
N GLY A 47 -5.40 -7.71 8.72
CA GLY A 47 -4.50 -8.73 8.17
C GLY A 47 -4.18 -8.51 6.69
N HIS A 48 -3.37 -9.41 6.11
CA HIS A 48 -2.85 -9.31 4.74
C HIS A 48 -3.93 -9.02 3.69
N SER A 49 -5.06 -9.73 3.78
CA SER A 49 -6.16 -9.63 2.82
C SER A 49 -7.22 -8.67 3.33
N SER A 50 -6.91 -7.38 3.38
CA SER A 50 -7.82 -6.32 3.86
C SER A 50 -9.18 -6.28 3.15
N PHE A 51 -9.25 -6.72 1.89
CA PHE A 51 -10.51 -6.89 1.17
C PHE A 51 -11.41 -8.02 1.71
N LEU A 52 -10.87 -8.92 2.54
CA LEU A 52 -11.62 -9.93 3.29
C LEU A 52 -11.79 -9.53 4.76
N SER A 53 -10.73 -9.05 5.40
CA SER A 53 -10.69 -8.83 6.85
C SER A 53 -11.18 -7.45 7.31
N ALA A 54 -11.19 -6.45 6.43
CA ALA A 54 -11.70 -5.10 6.70
C ALA A 54 -12.23 -4.40 5.42
N PRO A 55 -13.17 -5.01 4.67
CA PRO A 55 -13.61 -4.50 3.37
C PRO A 55 -14.20 -3.07 3.45
N GLU A 56 -14.97 -2.76 4.48
CA GLU A 56 -15.58 -1.43 4.64
C GLU A 56 -14.55 -0.34 4.93
N GLU A 57 -13.54 -0.63 5.75
CA GLU A 57 -12.47 0.32 6.06
C GLU A 57 -11.55 0.53 4.86
N LEU A 58 -11.24 -0.54 4.13
CA LEU A 58 -10.52 -0.45 2.86
C LEU A 58 -11.28 0.45 1.88
N VAL A 59 -12.58 0.24 1.69
CA VAL A 59 -13.41 1.08 0.80
C VAL A 59 -13.41 2.54 1.24
N ARG A 60 -13.52 2.82 2.55
CA ARG A 60 -13.44 4.20 3.08
C ARG A 60 -12.15 4.91 2.68
N HIS A 61 -11.01 4.22 2.73
CA HIS A 61 -9.76 4.78 2.24
C HIS A 61 -9.79 4.98 0.72
N LEU A 62 -10.22 3.98 -0.04
CA LEU A 62 -10.21 4.05 -1.51
C LEU A 62 -11.05 5.19 -2.08
N VAL A 63 -12.19 5.52 -1.46
CA VAL A 63 -13.06 6.62 -1.91
C VAL A 63 -12.63 8.01 -1.38
N SER A 64 -11.65 8.06 -0.49
CA SER A 64 -11.09 9.32 0.04
C SER A 64 -9.89 9.86 -0.75
N ILE A 65 -9.42 9.10 -1.74
CA ILE A 65 -8.25 9.42 -2.57
C ILE A 65 -8.66 10.29 -3.75
#